data_AF-A0A522IM44-F1
#
_entry.id   AF-A0A522IM44-F1
#
_cell.length_a   1.000
_cell.length_b   1.000
_cell.length_c   1.000
_cell.angle_alpha   90.00
_cell.angle_beta   90.00
_cell.angle_gamma   90.00
#
_symmetry.space_group_name_H-M   'P 1'
#
loop_
_entity.id
_entity.type
_entity.pdbx_description
1 polymer ?
#
loop_
_entity_poly.entity_id
_entity_poly.type
_entity_poly.pdbx_seq_one_letter_code
_entity_poly.pdbx_strand_id
1 'polypeptide(L)' 'MKTTPLERSLLKMYLQATRQNNWIVAEHLLSAIEACAPPEATMSDTVTEAYFTLAAKANIFRQTRATEPMR' A
#
# COMPACT_ATOMS: atom_id res chain seq x y z
N MET A 1 -4.46 16.58 5.24
CA MET A 1 -5.89 16.52 5.64
C MET A 1 -6.00 15.69 6.92
N LYS A 2 -7.05 15.83 7.77
CA LYS A 2 -7.17 14.95 8.95
C LYS A 2 -7.63 13.57 8.52
N THR A 3 -6.74 12.58 8.57
CA THR A 3 -7.04 11.17 8.31
C THR A 3 -8.02 10.61 9.34
N THR A 4 -9.04 9.88 8.87
CA THR A 4 -10.08 9.33 9.74
C THR A 4 -9.54 8.17 10.60
N PRO A 5 -10.11 7.89 11.78
CA PRO A 5 -9.74 6.73 12.60
C PRO A 5 -9.86 5.39 11.84
N LEU A 6 -10.81 5.32 10.89
CA LEU A 6 -11.00 4.18 10.02
C LEU A 6 -9.84 4.03 9.02
N GLU A 7 -9.49 5.09 8.29
CA GLU A 7 -8.34 5.09 7.35
C GLU A 7 -7.04 4.64 8.03
N ARG A 8 -6.75 5.14 9.24
CA ARG A 8 -5.55 4.73 9.98
C ARG A 8 -5.55 3.25 10.36
N SER A 9 -6.73 2.70 10.66
CA SER A 9 -6.87 1.28 11.03
C SER A 9 -6.69 0.39 9.80
N LEU A 10 -7.28 0.79 8.67
CA LEU A 10 -7.09 0.12 7.38
C LEU A 10 -5.62 0.16 6.93
N LEU A 11 -4.94 1.30 7.09
CA LEU A 11 -3.52 1.42 6.77
C LEU A 11 -2.65 0.47 7.61
N LYS A 12 -2.90 0.36 8.92
CA LYS A 12 -2.17 -0.60 9.78
C LYS A 12 -2.35 -2.04 9.29
N MET A 13 -3.58 -2.42 8.94
CA MET A 13 -3.87 -3.75 8.40
C MET A 13 -3.19 -3.99 7.05
N TYR A 14 -3.17 -2.98 6.17
CA TYR A 14 -2.49 -3.04 4.88
C TYR A 14 -0.98 -3.25 5.05
N LEU A 15 -0.34 -2.49 5.94
CA LEU A 15 1.08 -2.66 6.26
C LEU A 15 1.38 -4.05 6.83
N GLN A 16 0.49 -4.62 7.62
CA GLN A 16 0.63 -5.97 8.13
C GLN A 16 0.48 -7.02 7.01
N ALA A 17 -0.55 -6.91 6.16
CA ALA A 17 -0.78 -7.82 5.05
C ALA A 17 0.40 -7.82 4.05
N THR A 18 0.94 -6.64 3.75
CA THR A 18 2.13 -6.52 2.89
C THR A 18 3.37 -7.15 3.53
N ARG A 19 3.60 -7.01 4.84
CA ARG A 19 4.70 -7.71 5.55
C ARG A 19 4.55 -9.23 5.52
N GLN A 20 3.32 -9.74 5.52
CA GLN A 20 2.99 -11.16 5.43
C GLN A 20 2.98 -11.69 3.98
N ASN A 21 3.24 -10.84 2.98
CA ASN A 21 3.09 -11.15 1.55
C ASN A 21 1.69 -11.65 1.18
N ASN A 22 0.66 -11.28 1.96
CA ASN A 22 -0.72 -11.60 1.66
C ASN A 22 -1.29 -10.53 0.72
N TRP A 23 -0.94 -10.64 -0.56
CA TRP A 23 -1.22 -9.61 -1.57
C TRP A 23 -2.70 -9.45 -1.89
N ILE A 24 -3.49 -10.54 -1.82
CA ILE A 24 -4.95 -10.49 -2.02
C ILE A 24 -5.60 -9.60 -0.94
N VAL A 25 -5.22 -9.81 0.32
CA VAL A 25 -5.73 -8.98 1.43
C VAL A 25 -5.22 -7.55 1.33
N ALA A 26 -3.95 -7.35 0.93
CA ALA A 26 -3.40 -6.01 0.73
C ALA A 26 -4.13 -5.22 -0.36
N GLU A 27 -4.51 -5.87 -1.46
CA GLU A 27 -5.28 -5.26 -2.56
C GLU A 27 -6.67 -4.80 -2.08
N HIS A 28 -7.41 -5.67 -1.39
CA HIS A 28 -8.71 -5.31 -0.84
C HIS A 28 -8.65 -4.17 0.17
N LEU A 29 -7.61 -4.15 1.02
CA LEU A 29 -7.41 -3.07 1.99
C LEU A 29 -7.05 -1.74 1.30
N LEU A 30 -6.29 -1.77 0.21
CA LEU A 30 -5.98 -0.58 -0.58
C LEU A 30 -7.25 0.02 -1.19
N SER A 31 -8.11 -0.79 -1.82
CA SER A 31 -9.39 -0.30 -2.36
C SER A 31 -10.31 0.27 -1.27
N ALA A 32 -10.31 -0.31 -0.07
CA ALA A 32 -11.08 0.24 1.06
C ALA A 32 -10.53 1.60 1.55
N ILE A 33 -9.21 1.78 1.55
CA ILE A 33 -8.56 3.07 1.89
C ILE A 33 -8.92 4.12 0.84
N GLU A 34 -8.87 3.77 -0.45
CA GLU A 34 -9.25 4.66 -1.56
C GLU A 34 -10.72 5.08 -1.48
N ALA A 35 -11.62 4.14 -1.16
CA ALA A 35 -13.04 4.43 -0.98
C ALA A 35 -13.35 5.33 0.23
N CYS A 36 -12.43 5.42 1.20
CA CYS A 36 -12.56 6.34 2.33
C CYS A 36 -12.09 7.77 2.00
N ALA A 37 -11.39 7.98 0.88
CA ALA A 37 -10.94 9.31 0.49
C ALA A 37 -12.14 10.19 0.09
N PRO A 38 -12.22 11.45 0.54
CA PRO A 38 -13.25 12.39 0.08
C PRO A 38 -13.15 12.56 -1.45
N PRO A 39 -14.28 12.64 -2.17
CA PRO A 39 -14.29 12.78 -3.63
C PRO A 39 -13.62 14.07 -4.13
N GLU A 40 -13.50 15.11 -3.29
CA GLU A 40 -12.81 16.37 -3.60
C GLU A 40 -11.32 16.39 -3.22
N ALA A 41 -10.82 15.33 -2.55
CA ALA A 41 -9.42 15.24 -2.13
C ALA A 41 -8.59 14.56 -3.23
N THR A 42 -7.65 15.31 -3.84
CA THR A 42 -6.75 14.81 -4.90
C THR A 42 -6.03 13.51 -4.50
N MET A 43 -5.75 13.31 -3.20
CA MET A 43 -5.36 12.05 -2.55
C MET A 43 -5.28 12.32 -1.03
N SER A 44 -5.73 11.39 -0.18
CA SER A 44 -5.47 11.51 1.27
C SER A 44 -4.01 11.15 1.59
N ASP A 45 -3.49 11.66 2.71
CA ASP A 45 -2.12 11.37 3.18
C ASP A 45 -1.92 9.83 3.35
N THR A 46 -2.98 9.11 3.71
CA THR A 46 -3.00 7.65 3.86
C THR A 46 -2.91 6.92 2.52
N VAL A 47 -3.60 7.42 1.49
CA VAL A 47 -3.49 6.88 0.13
C VAL A 47 -2.05 7.05 -0.37
N THR A 48 -1.47 8.23 -0.16
CA THR A 48 -0.08 8.53 -0.55
C THR A 48 0.91 7.55 0.09
N GLU A 49 0.79 7.30 1.40
CA GLU A 49 1.65 6.35 2.13
C GLU A 49 1.48 4.90 1.65
N ALA A 50 0.26 4.50 1.31
CA ALA A 50 -0.02 3.16 0.77
C ALA A 50 0.63 2.94 -0.60
N TYR A 51 0.57 3.94 -1.49
CA TYR A 51 1.22 3.92 -2.80
C TYR A 51 2.76 3.92 -2.69
N PHE A 52 3.34 4.72 -1.80
CA PHE A 52 4.80 4.70 -1.57
C PHE A 52 5.30 3.33 -1.09
N THR A 53 4.54 2.67 -0.20
CA THR A 53 4.88 1.32 0.28
C THR A 53 4.86 0.29 -0.86
N LEU A 54 3.87 0.39 -1.75
CA LEU A 54 3.76 -0.48 -2.92
C LEU A 54 4.94 -0.28 -3.87
N ALA A 55 5.28 0.97 -4.18
CA ALA A 55 6.40 1.33 -5.05
C ALA A 55 7.75 0.82 -4.49
N ALA A 56 7.97 0.95 -3.18
CA ALA A 56 9.17 0.44 -2.52
C ALA A 56 9.29 -1.09 -2.65
N LYS A 57 8.20 -1.83 -2.45
CA LYS A 57 8.17 -3.30 -2.61
C LYS A 57 8.36 -3.75 -4.06
N ALA A 58 7.75 -3.05 -5.02
CA ALA A 58 7.95 -3.32 -6.43
C ALA A 58 9.41 -3.09 -6.87
N ASN A 59 10.07 -2.06 -6.30
CA ASN A 59 11.47 -1.78 -6.57
C ASN A 59 12.42 -2.85 -6.00
N ILE A 60 12.18 -3.31 -4.76
CA ILE A 60 12.93 -4.42 -4.15
C ILE A 60 12.81 -5.69 -5.00
N PHE A 61 11.62 -5.97 -5.53
CA PHE A 61 11.40 -7.13 -6.38
C PHE A 61 12.10 -7.01 -7.75
N ARG A 62 12.16 -5.81 -8.34
CA ARG A 62 12.98 -5.56 -9.55
C ARG A 62 14.47 -5.74 -9.29
N GLN A 63 14.98 -5.25 -8.17
CA GLN A 63 16.40 -5.37 -7.83
C GLN A 63 16.81 -6.82 -7.57
N THR A 64 15.99 -7.57 -6.83
CA THR A 64 16.25 -8.99 -6.55
C THR A 64 16.24 -9.87 -7.82
N ARG A 65 15.34 -9.62 -8.77
CA ARG A 65 15.37 -10.29 -10.10
C ARG A 65 16.55 -9.87 -10.98
N ALA A 66 17.02 -8.62 -10.87
CA ALA A 66 18.18 -8.15 -11.64
C ALA A 66 19.51 -8.73 -11.13
N THR A 67 19.55 -9.26 -9.91
CA THR A 67 20.73 -9.88 -9.29
C THR A 67 20.78 -11.40 -9.40
N GLU A 68 19.80 -12.06 -10.02
CA GLU A 68 19.92 -13.49 -10.32
C GLU A 68 20.91 -13.67 -11.49
N PRO A 69 22.10 -14.27 -11.27
CA PRO A 69 23.00 -14.56 -12.37
C PRO A 69 22.32 -15.60 -13.26
N MET A 70 22.19 -15.27 -14.54
CA MET A 70 21.85 -16.20 -15.61
C MET A 70 22.72 -17.46 -15.43
N ARG A 71 22.10 -18.56 -15.04
CA ARG A 71 22.76 -19.85 -14.87
C ARG A 71 22.40 -20.77 -16.02
#